data_AF-A0A1T4MDG1-F1
#
_entry.id   AF-A0A1T4MDG1-F1
#
_cell.length_a   1.000
_cell.length_b   1.000
_cell.length_c   1.000
_cell.angle_alpha   90.00
_cell.angle_beta   90.00
_cell.angle_gamma   90.00
#
_symmetry.space_group_name_H-M   'P 1'
#
loop_
_entity.id
_entity.type
_entity.pdbx_description
1 polymer ?
#
loop_
_entity_poly.entity_id
_entity_poly.type
_entity_poly.pdbx_seq_one_letter_code
_entity_poly.pdbx_strand_id
1 'polypeptide(L)'
;MLSLIQHEVVSSRHWMSAGEFTDIVAISQMTPGPIGINTATYAGYTALQNEGASPFLCVLGSCTATFALVFPTLVLMLIISRYLMKYKDNASVQLVLSSLRPAVVGLLAAATLLLMTKENFGSFSEDAFGFVVSVGLFVFTFVGTKFLKISPIKMIVVSALLGLLLF
;
A
#
# COMPACT_ATOMS: atom_id res chain seq x y z
N MET A 1 -1.41 -3.20 -9.03
CA MET A 1 -1.72 -4.50 -8.37
C MET A 1 -3.22 -4.72 -8.24
N LEU A 2 -3.99 -3.78 -7.68
CA LEU A 2 -5.45 -3.91 -7.59
C LEU A 2 -6.13 -4.21 -8.93
N SER A 3 -5.80 -3.46 -9.98
CA SER A 3 -6.34 -3.69 -11.32
C SER A 3 -6.08 -5.11 -11.84
N LEU A 4 -4.91 -5.68 -11.53
CA LEU A 4 -4.56 -7.04 -11.90
C LEU A 4 -5.38 -8.07 -11.11
N ILE A 5 -5.49 -7.88 -9.79
CA ILE A 5 -6.30 -8.76 -8.94
C ILE A 5 -7.76 -8.71 -9.38
N GLN A 6 -8.32 -7.52 -9.59
CA GLN A 6 -9.69 -7.31 -10.06
C GLN A 6 -9.93 -8.04 -11.39
N HIS A 7 -9.03 -7.88 -12.36
CA HIS A 7 -9.13 -8.57 -13.64
C HIS A 7 -9.16 -10.09 -13.46
N GLU A 8 -8.27 -10.64 -12.63
CA GLU A 8 -8.22 -12.09 -12.40
C GLU A 8 -9.45 -12.61 -11.67
N VAL A 9 -9.84 -12.00 -10.54
CA VAL A 9 -10.91 -12.55 -9.69
C VAL A 9 -12.32 -12.22 -10.19
N VAL A 10 -12.51 -11.09 -10.86
CA VAL A 10 -13.84 -10.65 -11.35
C VAL A 10 -14.02 -11.00 -12.83
N SER A 11 -13.04 -10.66 -13.68
CA SER A 11 -13.21 -10.76 -15.14
C SER A 11 -12.79 -12.11 -15.71
N SER A 12 -11.71 -12.72 -15.22
CA SER A 12 -11.13 -13.95 -15.76
C SER A 12 -11.71 -15.20 -15.08
N ARG A 13 -11.68 -15.24 -13.74
CA ARG A 13 -12.09 -16.40 -12.94
C ARG A 13 -13.53 -16.35 -12.44
N HIS A 14 -14.17 -15.18 -12.49
CA HIS A 14 -15.54 -14.95 -12.01
C HIS A 14 -15.80 -15.47 -10.58
N TRP A 15 -14.81 -15.38 -9.70
CA TRP A 15 -14.91 -15.82 -8.30
C TRP A 15 -15.81 -14.90 -7.47
N MET A 16 -15.94 -13.64 -7.89
CA MET A 16 -16.78 -12.64 -7.22
C MET A 16 -17.22 -11.57 -8.22
N SER A 17 -18.29 -10.87 -7.85
CA SER A 17 -18.79 -9.69 -8.57
C SER A 17 -17.89 -8.46 -8.35
N ALA A 18 -18.05 -7.46 -9.22
CA ALA A 18 -17.35 -6.19 -9.06
C ALA A 18 -17.75 -5.43 -7.78
N GLY A 19 -19.00 -5.61 -7.32
CA GLY A 19 -19.49 -5.04 -6.07
C GLY A 19 -18.78 -5.64 -4.85
N GLU A 20 -18.76 -6.96 -4.75
CA GLU A 20 -18.05 -7.67 -3.68
C GLU A 20 -16.55 -7.35 -3.67
N PHE A 21 -15.92 -7.23 -4.85
CA PHE A 21 -14.53 -6.81 -4.92
C PHE A 21 -14.33 -5.40 -4.35
N THR A 22 -15.25 -4.48 -4.63
CA THR A 22 -15.21 -3.11 -4.09
C THR A 22 -15.34 -3.11 -2.56
N ASP A 23 -16.23 -3.94 -2.01
CA ASP A 23 -16.39 -4.10 -0.55
C ASP A 23 -15.13 -4.69 0.09
N ILE A 24 -14.52 -5.69 -0.55
CA ILE A 24 -13.25 -6.26 -0.10
C ILE A 24 -12.14 -5.20 -0.09
N VAL A 25 -12.07 -4.36 -1.12
CA VAL A 25 -11.10 -3.26 -1.19
C VAL A 25 -11.32 -2.26 -0.06
N ALA A 26 -12.56 -1.92 0.25
CA ALA A 26 -12.88 -1.06 1.38
C ALA A 26 -12.39 -1.65 2.71
N ILE A 27 -12.72 -2.92 2.99
CA ILE A 27 -12.25 -3.62 4.20
C ILE A 27 -10.72 -3.72 4.23
N SER A 28 -10.09 -3.95 3.08
CA SER A 28 -8.63 -4.04 2.96
C SER A 28 -7.92 -2.74 3.30
N GLN A 29 -8.56 -1.58 3.07
CA GLN A 29 -8.02 -0.26 3.43
C GLN A 29 -8.24 0.09 4.91
N MET A 30 -9.32 -0.42 5.52
CA MET A 30 -9.58 -0.23 6.96
C MET A 30 -8.63 -1.06 7.84
N THR A 31 -8.14 -2.18 7.31
CA THR A 31 -7.22 -3.07 8.01
C THR A 31 -5.77 -2.62 7.82
N PRO A 32 -4.96 -2.57 8.89
CA PRO A 32 -3.56 -2.18 8.77
C PRO A 32 -2.78 -3.22 7.95
N GLY A 33 -2.13 -2.79 6.87
CA GLY A 33 -1.26 -3.66 6.08
C GLY A 33 -1.18 -3.29 4.60
N PRO A 34 -0.39 -4.04 3.82
CA PRO A 34 -0.33 -3.84 2.37
C PRO A 34 -1.65 -4.26 1.73
N ILE A 35 -2.31 -3.33 1.05
CA ILE A 35 -3.62 -3.57 0.41
C ILE A 35 -3.66 -4.85 -0.44
N GLY A 36 -2.59 -5.14 -1.21
CA GLY A 36 -2.55 -6.33 -2.05
C GLY A 36 -2.63 -7.64 -1.27
N ILE A 37 -2.05 -7.70 -0.07
CA ILE A 37 -2.10 -8.89 0.80
C ILE A 37 -3.51 -9.01 1.39
N ASN A 38 -4.01 -7.94 2.00
CA ASN A 38 -5.34 -7.93 2.62
C ASN A 38 -6.42 -8.30 1.60
N THR A 39 -6.40 -7.67 0.41
CA THR A 39 -7.35 -7.97 -0.67
C THR A 39 -7.23 -9.42 -1.14
N ALA A 40 -6.03 -9.99 -1.26
CA ALA A 40 -5.87 -11.40 -1.62
C ALA A 40 -6.40 -12.35 -0.54
N THR A 41 -6.19 -12.04 0.74
CA THR A 41 -6.72 -12.82 1.87
C THR A 41 -8.25 -12.88 1.81
N TYR A 42 -8.91 -11.73 1.72
CA TYR A 42 -10.37 -11.67 1.66
C TYR A 42 -10.93 -12.23 0.34
N ALA A 43 -10.24 -11.99 -0.78
CA ALA A 43 -10.63 -12.57 -2.07
C ALA A 43 -10.62 -14.10 -2.04
N GLY A 44 -9.63 -14.72 -1.39
CA GLY A 44 -9.56 -16.17 -1.20
C GLY A 44 -10.68 -16.72 -0.32
N TYR A 45 -11.13 -15.97 0.69
CA TYR A 45 -12.30 -16.32 1.49
C TYR A 45 -13.58 -16.28 0.64
N THR A 46 -13.84 -15.13 0.00
CA THR A 46 -15.07 -14.87 -0.74
C THR A 46 -15.22 -15.80 -1.94
N ALA A 47 -14.13 -16.15 -2.63
CA ALA A 47 -14.15 -17.11 -3.72
C ALA A 47 -14.73 -18.47 -3.28
N LEU A 48 -14.27 -19.03 -2.16
CA LEU A 48 -14.78 -20.30 -1.63
C LEU A 48 -16.16 -20.16 -0.99
N GLN A 49 -16.45 -19.02 -0.37
CA GLN A 49 -17.76 -18.72 0.18
C GLN A 49 -18.84 -18.73 -0.91
N ASN A 50 -18.53 -18.16 -2.08
CA ASN A 50 -19.43 -18.10 -3.23
C ASN A 50 -19.64 -19.46 -3.90
N GLU A 51 -18.66 -20.36 -3.81
CA GLU A 51 -18.83 -21.76 -4.21
C GLU A 51 -19.55 -22.63 -3.16
N GLY A 52 -20.01 -22.05 -2.04
CA GLY A 52 -20.76 -22.76 -1.01
C GLY A 52 -19.91 -23.65 -0.11
N ALA A 53 -18.60 -23.39 -0.03
CA ALA A 53 -17.69 -24.15 0.83
C ALA A 53 -17.98 -23.94 2.33
N SER A 54 -17.59 -24.91 3.15
CA SER A 54 -17.66 -24.78 4.61
C SER A 54 -16.81 -23.58 5.10
N PRO A 55 -17.20 -22.91 6.21
CA PRO A 55 -16.42 -21.80 6.78
C PRO A 55 -14.95 -22.15 7.03
N PHE A 56 -14.66 -23.40 7.40
CA PHE A 56 -13.29 -23.87 7.59
C PHE A 56 -12.48 -23.88 6.28
N LEU A 57 -13.10 -24.30 5.17
CA LEU A 57 -12.48 -24.25 3.85
C LEU A 57 -12.25 -22.81 3.39
N CYS A 58 -13.18 -21.89 3.68
CA CYS A 58 -13.03 -20.48 3.33
C CYS A 58 -11.81 -19.83 4.02
N VAL A 59 -11.56 -20.18 5.29
CA VAL A 59 -10.33 -19.77 6.01
C VAL A 59 -9.09 -20.37 5.34
N LEU A 60 -9.12 -21.64 4.94
CA LEU A 60 -8.02 -22.23 4.18
C LEU A 60 -7.80 -21.53 2.84
N GLY A 61 -8.86 -21.11 2.14
CA GLY A 61 -8.77 -20.29 0.92
C GLY A 61 -8.08 -18.95 1.14
N SER A 62 -8.35 -18.32 2.28
CA SER A 62 -7.68 -17.08 2.68
C SER A 62 -6.18 -17.31 2.89
N CYS A 63 -5.82 -18.38 3.60
CA CYS A 63 -4.44 -18.76 3.87
C CYS A 63 -3.70 -19.13 2.58
N THR A 64 -4.31 -19.91 1.69
CA THR A 64 -3.68 -20.34 0.44
C THR A 64 -3.51 -19.17 -0.53
N ALA A 65 -4.51 -18.28 -0.67
CA ALA A 65 -4.39 -17.09 -1.51
C ALA A 65 -3.27 -16.15 -1.01
N THR A 66 -3.23 -15.90 0.30
CA THR A 66 -2.18 -15.08 0.92
C THR A 66 -0.81 -15.71 0.75
N PHE A 67 -0.69 -17.01 0.99
CA PHE A 67 0.56 -17.74 0.84
C PHE A 67 1.03 -17.75 -0.61
N ALA A 68 0.14 -18.01 -1.57
CA ALA A 68 0.47 -18.02 -2.99
C ALA A 68 0.91 -16.63 -3.50
N LEU A 69 0.41 -15.54 -2.92
CA LEU A 69 0.85 -14.19 -3.23
C LEU A 69 2.25 -13.90 -2.66
N VAL A 70 2.50 -14.26 -1.40
CA VAL A 70 3.74 -13.89 -0.68
C VAL A 70 4.90 -14.82 -1.02
N PHE A 71 4.64 -16.12 -1.18
CA PHE A 71 5.67 -17.15 -1.32
C PHE A 71 6.59 -16.96 -2.53
N PRO A 72 6.11 -16.68 -3.76
CA PRO A 72 7.00 -16.47 -4.91
C PRO A 72 7.91 -15.26 -4.71
N THR A 73 7.35 -14.17 -4.18
CA THR A 73 8.10 -12.95 -3.90
C THR A 73 9.16 -13.17 -2.82
N LEU A 74 8.82 -13.94 -1.77
CA LEU A 74 9.76 -14.32 -0.71
C LEU A 74 10.94 -15.13 -1.29
N VAL A 75 10.65 -16.15 -2.10
CA VAL A 75 11.68 -16.99 -2.73
C VAL A 75 12.60 -16.16 -3.62
N LEU A 76 12.04 -15.33 -4.50
CA LEU A 76 12.81 -14.44 -5.36
C LEU A 76 13.70 -13.48 -4.55
N MET A 77 13.15 -12.89 -3.48
CA MET A 77 13.90 -12.00 -2.59
C MET A 77 15.06 -12.71 -1.89
N LEU A 78 14.86 -13.94 -1.42
CA LEU A 78 15.93 -14.73 -0.79
C LEU A 78 17.06 -15.04 -1.77
N ILE A 79 16.71 -15.42 -3.00
CA ILE A 79 17.68 -15.68 -4.06
C ILE A 79 18.46 -14.40 -4.37
N ILE A 80 17.76 -13.32 -4.71
CA ILE A 80 18.38 -12.03 -5.05
C ILE A 80 19.26 -11.53 -3.91
N SER A 81 18.79 -11.60 -2.67
CA SER A 81 19.53 -11.19 -1.48
C SER A 81 20.84 -11.98 -1.33
N ARG A 82 20.79 -13.31 -1.50
CA ARG A 82 21.99 -14.15 -1.45
C ARG A 82 23.04 -13.74 -2.49
N TYR A 83 22.62 -13.50 -3.73
CA TYR A 83 23.53 -13.06 -4.79
C TYR A 83 24.04 -11.64 -4.54
N LEU A 84 23.18 -10.69 -4.15
CA LEU A 84 23.57 -9.33 -3.82
C LEU A 84 24.58 -9.29 -2.70
N MET A 85 24.38 -10.06 -1.62
CA MET A 85 25.32 -10.10 -0.49
C MET A 85 26.67 -10.71 -0.87
N LYS A 86 26.67 -11.72 -1.77
CA LYS A 86 27.91 -12.33 -2.28
C LYS A 86 28.73 -11.38 -3.14
N TYR A 87 28.07 -10.54 -3.94
CA TYR A 87 28.73 -9.65 -4.91
C TYR A 87 28.67 -8.16 -4.53
N LYS A 88 28.30 -7.83 -3.28
CA LYS A 88 28.11 -6.44 -2.81
C LYS A 88 29.37 -5.58 -2.95
N ASP A 89 30.54 -6.20 -2.92
CA ASP A 89 31.84 -5.50 -2.98
C ASP A 89 32.32 -5.31 -4.43
N ASN A 90 31.59 -5.83 -5.42
CA ASN A 90 31.87 -5.59 -6.83
C ASN A 90 31.41 -4.16 -7.22
N ALA A 91 32.31 -3.40 -7.84
CA ALA A 91 32.07 -2.03 -8.29
C ALA A 91 30.80 -1.91 -9.15
N SER A 92 30.53 -2.88 -10.03
CA SER A 92 29.32 -2.86 -10.88
C SER A 92 28.02 -2.98 -10.07
N VAL A 93 28.01 -3.82 -9.02
CA VAL A 93 26.84 -3.99 -8.15
C VAL A 93 26.62 -2.74 -7.31
N GLN A 94 27.68 -2.14 -6.79
CA GLN A 94 27.58 -0.88 -6.04
C GLN A 94 27.07 0.27 -6.91
N LEU A 95 27.53 0.36 -8.17
CA LEU A 95 27.02 1.35 -9.13
C LEU A 95 25.51 1.20 -9.35
N VAL A 96 25.03 -0.03 -9.60
CA VAL A 96 23.59 -0.30 -9.76
C VAL A 96 22.79 0.01 -8.49
N LEU A 97 23.28 -0.39 -7.32
CA LEU A 97 22.60 -0.09 -6.05
C LEU A 97 22.60 1.41 -5.74
N SER A 98 23.66 2.13 -6.13
CA SER A 98 23.76 3.58 -5.95
C SER A 98 22.81 4.35 -6.85
N SER A 99 22.55 3.87 -8.07
CA SER A 99 21.57 4.47 -8.99
C SER A 99 20.13 4.10 -8.63
N LEU A 100 19.91 2.96 -7.98
CA LEU A 100 18.58 2.56 -7.50
C LEU A 100 18.04 3.51 -6.42
N ARG A 101 18.89 4.01 -5.51
CA ARG A 101 18.47 4.93 -4.43
C ARG A 101 17.77 6.19 -4.95
N PRO A 102 18.37 7.02 -5.83
CA PRO A 102 17.69 8.20 -6.36
C PRO A 102 16.49 7.86 -7.23
N ALA A 103 16.50 6.71 -7.94
CA ALA A 103 15.33 6.25 -8.70
C ALA A 103 14.12 5.98 -7.78
N VAL A 104 14.33 5.31 -6.64
CA VAL A 104 13.29 5.06 -5.65
C VAL A 104 12.78 6.37 -5.04
N VAL A 105 13.68 7.32 -4.73
CA VAL A 105 13.27 8.65 -4.24
C VAL A 105 12.43 9.38 -5.28
N GLY A 106 12.83 9.35 -6.56
CA GLY A 106 12.07 9.95 -7.65
C GLY A 106 10.69 9.31 -7.84
N LEU A 107 10.59 7.98 -7.71
CA LEU A 107 9.32 7.26 -7.77
C LEU A 107 8.40 7.64 -6.61
N LEU A 108 8.93 7.73 -5.39
CA LEU A 108 8.18 8.19 -4.21
C LEU A 108 7.72 9.64 -4.36
N ALA A 109 8.57 10.52 -4.91
CA ALA A 109 8.21 11.90 -5.19
C ALA A 109 7.10 11.98 -6.24
N ALA A 110 7.19 11.22 -7.32
CA ALA A 110 6.16 11.15 -8.36
C ALA A 110 4.83 10.66 -7.78
N ALA A 111 4.84 9.61 -6.96
CA ALA A 111 3.65 9.12 -6.27
C ALA A 111 3.06 10.19 -5.33
N THR A 112 3.92 10.91 -4.60
CA THR A 112 3.48 12.00 -3.71
C THR A 112 2.82 13.12 -4.50
N LEU A 113 3.43 13.56 -5.60
CA LEU A 113 2.87 14.59 -6.49
C LEU A 113 1.53 14.15 -7.10
N LEU A 114 1.40 12.86 -7.46
CA LEU A 114 0.16 12.30 -7.98
C LEU A 114 -0.97 12.38 -6.95
N LEU A 115 -0.65 12.24 -5.65
CA LEU A 115 -1.62 12.37 -4.57
C LEU A 115 -1.93 13.83 -4.17
N MET A 116 -1.22 14.82 -4.71
CA MET A 116 -1.52 16.24 -4.50
C MET A 116 -2.71 16.70 -5.36
N THR A 117 -3.87 16.07 -5.15
CA THR A 117 -5.12 16.39 -5.83
C THR A 117 -6.01 17.29 -4.98
N LYS A 118 -7.00 17.92 -5.62
CA LYS A 118 -8.04 18.72 -4.95
C LYS A 118 -8.81 17.90 -3.89
N GLU A 119 -8.99 16.60 -4.12
CA GLU A 119 -9.67 15.70 -3.18
C GLU A 119 -8.88 15.49 -1.88
N ASN A 120 -7.55 15.44 -1.97
CA ASN A 120 -6.69 15.20 -0.79
C ASN A 120 -6.30 16.48 -0.06
N PHE A 121 -6.14 17.61 -0.76
CA PHE A 121 -5.68 18.88 -0.18
C PHE A 121 -6.75 19.97 -0.11
N GLY A 122 -7.95 19.75 -0.67
CA GLY A 122 -8.99 20.76 -0.81
C GLY A 122 -8.73 21.76 -1.93
N SER A 123 -9.64 22.72 -2.11
CA SER A 123 -9.46 23.87 -3.00
C SER A 123 -9.60 25.16 -2.23
N PHE A 124 -8.66 26.08 -2.44
CA PHE A 124 -8.72 27.42 -1.86
C PHE A 124 -10.01 28.18 -2.21
N SER A 125 -10.61 27.88 -3.36
CA SER A 125 -11.83 28.55 -3.83
C SER A 125 -13.13 28.07 -3.16
N GLU A 126 -13.15 26.83 -2.65
CA GLU A 126 -14.34 26.20 -2.07
C GLU A 126 -14.25 26.14 -0.55
N ASP A 127 -13.07 25.80 -0.03
CA ASP A 127 -12.78 25.77 1.39
C ASP A 127 -11.34 26.22 1.65
N ALA A 128 -11.18 27.54 1.82
CA ALA A 128 -9.89 28.13 2.11
C ALA A 128 -9.32 27.67 3.46
N PHE A 129 -10.18 27.36 4.44
CA PHE A 129 -9.73 26.92 5.77
C PHE A 129 -9.16 25.50 5.71
N GLY A 130 -9.90 24.55 5.14
CA GLY A 130 -9.43 23.17 4.97
C GLY A 130 -8.16 23.07 4.13
N PHE A 131 -8.03 23.89 3.08
CA PHE A 131 -6.81 23.96 2.28
C PHE A 131 -5.60 24.45 3.08
N VAL A 132 -5.74 25.53 3.85
CA VAL A 132 -4.66 26.07 4.69
C VAL A 132 -4.26 25.07 5.78
N VAL A 133 -5.23 24.38 6.39
CA VAL A 133 -4.96 23.31 7.38
C VAL A 133 -4.19 22.15 6.75
N SER A 134 -4.59 21.69 5.58
CA SER A 134 -3.95 20.56 4.88
C SER A 134 -2.50 20.87 4.49
N VAL A 135 -2.27 22.07 3.93
CA VAL A 135 -0.92 22.57 3.63
C VAL A 135 -0.11 22.75 4.92
N GLY A 136 -0.72 23.27 5.99
CA GLY A 136 -0.10 23.42 7.30
C GLY A 136 0.35 22.08 7.90
N LEU A 137 -0.49 21.05 7.84
CA LEU A 137 -0.17 19.69 8.29
C LEU A 137 0.94 19.06 7.47
N PHE A 138 0.96 19.29 6.16
CA PHE A 138 2.03 18.83 5.29
C PHE A 138 3.38 19.48 5.67
N VAL A 139 3.41 20.80 5.81
CA VAL A 139 4.63 21.53 6.22
C VAL A 139 5.07 21.14 7.62
N PHE A 140 4.14 21.05 8.57
CA PHE A 140 4.40 20.56 9.93
C PHE A 140 5.01 19.16 9.91
N THR A 141 4.46 18.27 9.08
CA THR A 141 4.97 16.90 8.96
C THR A 141 6.37 16.85 8.38
N PHE A 142 6.60 17.60 7.30
CA PHE A 142 7.90 17.71 6.66
C PHE A 142 8.96 18.29 7.60
N VAL A 143 8.63 19.37 8.31
CA VAL A 143 9.55 20.02 9.26
C VAL A 143 9.81 19.14 10.48
N GLY A 144 8.77 18.50 11.01
CA GLY A 144 8.86 17.57 12.14
C GLY A 144 9.76 16.37 11.85
N THR A 145 9.65 15.77 10.67
CA THR A 145 10.50 14.64 10.28
C THR A 145 11.91 15.08 9.91
N LYS A 146 12.07 16.15 9.11
CA LYS A 146 13.39 16.56 8.59
C LYS A 146 14.25 17.28 9.63
N PHE A 147 13.69 18.25 10.35
CA PHE A 147 14.47 19.11 11.25
C PHE A 147 14.41 18.63 12.70
N LEU A 148 13.23 18.21 13.18
CA LEU A 148 13.06 17.77 14.56
C LEU A 148 13.37 16.28 14.78
N LYS A 149 13.68 15.54 13.71
CA LYS A 149 14.00 14.09 13.72
C LYS A 149 12.93 13.25 14.45
N ILE A 150 11.68 13.70 14.44
CA ILE A 150 10.57 12.96 15.05
C ILE A 150 10.36 11.68 14.23
N SER A 151 10.13 10.56 14.91
CA SER A 151 9.91 9.29 14.22
C SER A 151 8.65 9.38 13.34
N PRO A 152 8.68 8.84 12.10
CA PRO A 152 7.54 8.90 11.18
C PRO A 152 6.24 8.34 11.78
N ILE A 153 6.35 7.30 12.60
CA ILE A 153 5.21 6.69 13.29
C ILE A 153 4.51 7.70 14.21
N LYS A 154 5.27 8.46 15.01
CA LYS A 154 4.69 9.49 15.89
C LYS A 154 4.04 10.60 15.08
N MET A 155 4.66 11.00 13.98
CA MET A 155 4.11 12.02 13.08
C MET A 155 2.78 11.59 12.48
N ILE A 156 2.66 10.33 12.04
CA ILE A 156 1.40 9.79 11.53
C ILE A 156 0.29 9.88 12.59
N VAL A 157 0.58 9.47 13.83
CA VAL A 157 -0.40 9.52 14.93
C VAL A 157 -0.81 10.96 15.25
N VAL A 158 0.15 11.88 15.36
CA VAL A 158 -0.15 13.29 15.66
C VAL A 158 -0.96 13.94 14.52
N SER A 159 -0.57 13.72 13.26
CA SER A 159 -1.30 14.25 12.11
C SER A 159 -2.70 13.66 12.00
N ALA A 160 -2.90 12.38 12.32
CA ALA A 160 -4.22 11.76 12.37
C ALA A 160 -5.12 12.38 13.46
N LEU A 161 -4.58 12.60 14.67
CA LEU A 161 -5.32 13.26 15.75
C LEU A 161 -5.65 14.72 15.43
N LEU A 162 -4.70 15.46 14.84
CA LEU A 162 -4.95 16.83 14.40
C LEU A 162 -5.99 16.89 13.28
N GLY A 163 -5.95 15.95 12.33
CA GLY A 163 -6.95 15.84 11.28
C GLY A 163 -8.36 15.63 11.85
N LEU A 164 -8.52 14.71 12.80
CA LEU A 164 -9.81 14.41 13.43
C LEU A 164 -10.38 15.57 14.27
N LEU A 165 -9.54 16.48 14.76
CA LEU A 165 -9.98 17.64 15.53
C LEU A 165 -10.31 18.86 14.65
N LEU A 166 -9.72 18.96 13.47
CA LEU A 166 -9.83 20.12 12.59
C LEU A 166 -10.86 19.94 11.46
N PHE A 167 -11.19 18.69 11.12
CA PHE A 167 -12.20 18.29 10.15
C PHE A 167 -13.31 17.48 10.84
#